data_AF-A0A8T5LFV1-F1
#
_entry.id   AF-A0A8T5LFV1-F1
#
_cell.length_a   1.000
_cell.length_b   1.000
_cell.length_c   1.000
_cell.angle_alpha   90.00
_cell.angle_beta   90.00
_cell.angle_gamma   90.00
#
_symmetry.space_group_name_H-M   'P 1'
#
loop_
_entity.id
_entity.type
_entity.pdbx_description
1 polymer ?
#
loop_
_entity_poly.entity_id
_entity_poly.type
_entity_poly.pdbx_seq_one_letter_code
_entity_poly.pdbx_strand_id
1 'polypeptide(L)'
;MKKLSILITFLVLVTCVIVNAGKSISLDFNERESYIIALYKGDRVYFEFDNDVHSVILDDIKDNRIELDIFLYQDTKFNKHPPQYAFLDIYRTLKIDTNKDLTYDFEIKMDSFDEKKAILTFTKTNEKKEGFFTEIDYDTNKNNGYDWKTVGIPLIVIVALVIVLLVFLNNYLRKRKGIYY
;
A
#
# COMPACT_ATOMS: atom_id res chain seq x y z
N MET A 1 -5.95 28.17 32.58
CA MET A 1 -5.34 28.45 31.26
C MET A 1 -4.29 27.41 30.84
N LYS A 2 -3.30 27.03 31.66
CA LYS A 2 -2.23 26.09 31.29
C LYS A 2 -2.69 24.67 30.90
N LYS A 3 -3.74 24.15 31.55
CA LYS A 3 -4.30 22.83 31.24
C LYS A 3 -5.03 22.84 29.88
N LEU A 4 -5.62 23.97 29.51
CA LEU A 4 -6.36 24.13 28.26
C LEU A 4 -5.40 24.16 27.05
N SER A 5 -4.25 24.83 27.16
CA SER A 5 -3.26 24.86 26.08
C SER A 5 -2.63 23.48 25.83
N ILE A 6 -2.32 22.72 26.89
CA ILE A 6 -1.81 21.34 26.75
C ILE A 6 -2.86 20.44 26.11
N LEU A 7 -4.14 20.58 26.50
CA LEU A 7 -5.25 19.84 25.92
C LEU A 7 -5.42 20.16 24.43
N ILE A 8 -5.34 21.44 24.04
CA ILE A 8 -5.45 21.87 22.63
C ILE A 8 -4.26 21.36 21.81
N THR A 9 -3.02 21.44 22.32
CA THR A 9 -1.86 20.88 21.62
C THR A 9 -1.96 19.37 21.45
N PHE A 10 -2.45 18.65 22.47
CA PHE A 10 -2.69 17.21 22.38
C PHE A 10 -3.79 16.88 21.37
N LEU A 11 -4.88 17.66 21.36
CA LEU A 11 -5.99 17.50 20.41
C LEU A 11 -5.51 17.71 18.96
N VAL A 12 -4.70 18.74 18.70
CA VAL A 12 -4.12 19.01 17.37
C VAL A 12 -3.18 17.89 16.93
N LEU A 13 -2.36 17.35 17.83
CA LEU A 13 -1.47 16.22 17.51
C LEU A 13 -2.24 14.94 17.19
N VAL A 14 -3.33 14.67 17.90
CA VAL A 14 -4.19 13.49 17.64
C VAL A 14 -4.94 13.63 16.32
N THR A 15 -5.32 14.84 15.90
CA THR A 15 -6.00 15.06 14.60
C THR A 15 -5.09 14.92 13.38
N CYS A 16 -3.76 14.97 13.55
CA CYS A 16 -2.80 14.89 12.44
C CYS A 16 -2.50 13.46 11.96
N VAL A 17 -3.13 12.43 12.52
CA VAL A 17 -2.85 11.02 12.17
C VAL A 17 -4.07 10.39 11.48
N ILE A 18 -4.52 10.98 10.37
CA ILE A 18 -5.38 10.25 9.44
C ILE A 18 -4.44 9.55 8.46
N VAL A 19 -3.84 8.44 8.91
CA VAL A 19 -3.15 7.51 8.00
C VAL A 19 -4.23 6.75 7.26
N ASN A 20 -4.36 7.00 5.95
CA ASN A 20 -5.25 6.21 5.10
C ASN A 20 -4.58 4.85 4.88
N ALA A 21 -4.86 3.89 5.77
CA ALA A 21 -4.39 2.53 5.63
C ALA A 21 -5.25 1.83 4.56
N GLY A 22 -4.60 1.24 3.56
CA GLY A 22 -5.28 0.46 2.53
C GLY A 22 -6.08 -0.70 3.11
N LYS A 23 -7.21 -1.01 2.49
CA LYS A 23 -8.09 -2.11 2.86
C LYS A 23 -7.58 -3.43 2.29
N SER A 24 -7.79 -4.52 3.02
CA SER A 24 -7.60 -5.88 2.49
C SER A 24 -8.95 -6.51 2.13
N ILE A 25 -9.03 -7.10 0.94
CA ILE A 25 -10.22 -7.70 0.35
C ILE A 25 -9.91 -9.14 -0.02
N SER A 26 -10.64 -10.09 0.58
CA SER A 26 -10.54 -11.52 0.25
C SER A 26 -11.41 -11.85 -0.95
N LEU A 27 -10.88 -12.59 -1.92
CA LEU A 27 -11.67 -13.23 -2.97
C LEU A 27 -11.67 -14.74 -2.76
N ASP A 28 -12.82 -15.38 -2.97
CA ASP A 28 -12.98 -16.83 -2.88
C ASP A 28 -13.34 -17.44 -4.24
N PHE A 29 -12.32 -17.84 -4.98
CA PHE A 29 -12.51 -18.42 -6.31
C PHE A 29 -13.12 -19.82 -6.31
N ASN A 30 -13.50 -20.38 -5.15
CA ASN A 30 -14.34 -21.57 -5.08
C ASN A 30 -15.83 -21.24 -5.20
N GLU A 31 -16.23 -20.01 -4.82
CA GLU A 31 -17.62 -19.56 -4.95
C GLU A 31 -17.92 -18.94 -6.31
N ARG A 32 -16.97 -18.20 -6.88
CA ARG A 32 -17.15 -17.49 -8.17
C ARG A 32 -15.86 -17.45 -8.96
N GLU A 33 -15.97 -17.50 -10.29
CA GLU A 33 -14.81 -17.40 -11.17
C GLU A 33 -14.31 -15.97 -11.38
N SER A 34 -15.14 -14.94 -11.12
CA SER A 34 -14.77 -13.54 -11.40
C SER A 34 -15.32 -12.55 -10.38
N TYR A 35 -14.53 -11.50 -10.11
CA TYR A 35 -14.82 -10.43 -9.17
C TYR A 35 -14.43 -9.06 -9.74
N ILE A 36 -15.35 -8.10 -9.68
CA ILE A 36 -15.09 -6.71 -10.04
C ILE A 36 -14.91 -5.90 -8.76
N ILE A 37 -13.72 -5.34 -8.55
CA ILE A 37 -13.32 -4.66 -7.31
C ILE A 37 -12.83 -3.26 -7.64
N ALA A 38 -13.31 -2.27 -6.89
CA ALA A 38 -12.73 -0.93 -6.87
C ALA A 38 -11.63 -0.87 -5.81
N LEU A 39 -10.41 -0.57 -6.23
CA LEU A 39 -9.24 -0.44 -5.37
C LEU A 39 -8.78 1.01 -5.29
N TYR A 40 -8.47 1.47 -4.09
CA TYR A 40 -7.75 2.70 -3.83
C TYR A 40 -6.26 2.41 -3.65
N LYS A 41 -5.42 3.43 -3.77
CA LYS A 41 -3.98 3.30 -3.51
C LYS A 41 -3.72 2.67 -2.13
N GLY A 42 -2.93 1.60 -2.13
CA GLY A 42 -2.59 0.80 -0.95
C GLY A 42 -3.57 -0.34 -0.64
N ASP A 43 -4.72 -0.42 -1.31
CA ASP A 43 -5.64 -1.54 -1.14
C ASP A 43 -5.02 -2.83 -1.66
N ARG A 44 -5.32 -3.92 -0.95
CA ARG A 44 -4.85 -5.27 -1.23
C ARG A 44 -6.02 -6.18 -1.54
N VAL A 45 -5.94 -6.89 -2.64
CA VAL A 45 -6.72 -8.09 -2.91
C VAL A 45 -5.88 -9.31 -2.53
N TYR A 46 -6.47 -10.27 -1.85
CA TYR A 46 -5.81 -11.55 -1.56
C TYR A 46 -6.77 -12.71 -1.77
N PHE A 47 -6.22 -13.86 -2.15
CA PHE A 47 -6.98 -15.07 -2.43
C PHE A 47 -6.12 -16.31 -2.22
N GLU A 48 -6.77 -17.44 -1.94
CA GLU A 48 -6.12 -18.73 -1.80
C GLU A 48 -6.22 -19.51 -3.13
N PHE A 49 -5.10 -20.05 -3.58
CA PHE A 49 -5.01 -20.92 -4.75
C PHE A 49 -3.82 -21.86 -4.61
N ASP A 50 -3.98 -23.13 -5.02
CA ASP A 50 -2.96 -24.18 -4.86
C ASP A 50 -2.43 -24.33 -3.44
N ASN A 51 -3.30 -24.18 -2.44
CA ASN A 51 -3.00 -24.23 -1.00
C ASN A 51 -1.98 -23.17 -0.54
N ASP A 52 -1.89 -22.04 -1.23
CA ASP A 52 -1.09 -20.88 -0.80
C ASP A 52 -1.88 -19.58 -1.01
N VAL A 53 -1.44 -18.52 -0.34
CA VAL A 53 -2.05 -17.20 -0.39
C VAL A 53 -1.28 -16.32 -1.38
N HIS A 54 -2.05 -15.69 -2.25
CA HIS A 54 -1.57 -14.72 -3.23
C HIS A 54 -2.17 -13.36 -2.92
N SER A 55 -1.40 -12.30 -3.16
CA SER A 55 -1.83 -10.93 -2.94
C SER A 55 -1.49 -10.04 -4.13
N VAL A 56 -2.39 -9.11 -4.44
CA VAL A 56 -2.19 -8.02 -5.41
C VAL A 56 -2.50 -6.71 -4.70
N ILE A 57 -1.57 -5.77 -4.74
CA ILE A 57 -1.70 -4.45 -4.11
C ILE A 57 -1.69 -3.38 -5.20
N LEU A 58 -2.61 -2.43 -5.11
CA LEU A 58 -2.55 -1.23 -5.95
C LEU A 58 -1.52 -0.26 -5.37
N ASP A 59 -0.30 -0.23 -5.92
CA ASP A 59 0.80 0.60 -5.42
C ASP A 59 0.61 2.07 -5.81
N ASP A 60 0.30 2.33 -7.09
CA ASP A 60 0.13 3.70 -7.57
C ASP A 60 -0.85 3.81 -8.75
N ILE A 61 -1.42 5.00 -8.92
CA ILE A 61 -2.24 5.36 -10.09
C ILE A 61 -1.56 6.54 -10.77
N LYS A 62 -1.19 6.35 -12.03
CA LYS A 62 -0.56 7.36 -12.89
C LYS A 62 -1.51 7.77 -14.00
N ASP A 63 -1.17 8.83 -14.72
CA ASP A 63 -2.04 9.44 -15.74
C ASP A 63 -2.58 8.47 -16.80
N ASN A 64 -1.85 7.39 -17.10
CA ASN A 64 -2.19 6.45 -18.17
C ASN A 64 -2.20 4.97 -17.76
N ARG A 65 -1.86 4.66 -16.50
CA ARG A 65 -1.67 3.28 -16.04
C ARG A 65 -1.73 3.19 -14.53
N ILE A 66 -1.90 1.99 -14.03
CA ILE A 66 -1.70 1.66 -12.61
C ILE A 66 -0.45 0.82 -12.43
N GLU A 67 0.09 0.85 -11.22
CA GLU A 67 1.20 0.00 -10.78
C GLU A 67 0.68 -0.98 -9.73
N LEU A 68 0.97 -2.27 -9.93
CA LEU A 68 0.55 -3.37 -9.08
C LEU A 68 1.77 -4.07 -8.48
N ASP A 69 1.71 -4.34 -7.18
CA ASP A 69 2.65 -5.22 -6.49
C ASP A 69 1.99 -6.58 -6.28
N ILE A 70 2.57 -7.63 -6.85
CA ILE A 70 2.02 -8.98 -6.87
C ILE A 70 2.93 -9.89 -6.07
N PHE A 71 2.34 -10.56 -5.08
CA PHE A 71 3.03 -11.48 -4.19
C PHE A 71 2.38 -12.85 -4.35
N LEU A 72 3.09 -13.77 -5.00
CA LEU A 72 2.64 -15.14 -5.16
C LEU A 72 3.30 -16.03 -4.11
N TYR A 73 2.57 -17.02 -3.62
CA TYR A 73 3.05 -18.01 -2.65
C TYR A 73 3.63 -17.42 -1.35
N GLN A 74 2.80 -16.68 -0.61
CA GLN A 74 3.25 -15.95 0.57
C GLN A 74 3.50 -16.82 1.81
N ASP A 75 2.88 -18.00 1.91
CA ASP A 75 2.92 -18.85 3.11
C ASP A 75 3.99 -19.97 3.05
N THR A 76 4.52 -20.29 1.87
CA THR A 76 5.55 -21.33 1.76
C THR A 76 6.87 -20.92 2.43
N LYS A 77 7.19 -21.60 3.54
CA LYS A 77 8.44 -21.48 4.31
C LYS A 77 9.73 -21.63 3.51
N PHE A 78 9.65 -22.08 2.25
CA PHE A 78 10.80 -22.50 1.46
C PHE A 78 11.01 -21.74 0.15
N ASN A 79 10.04 -20.98 -0.36
CA ASN A 79 10.18 -20.23 -1.62
C ASN A 79 9.34 -18.95 -1.57
N LYS A 80 9.76 -17.95 -0.79
CA LYS A 80 9.20 -16.60 -0.93
C LYS A 80 9.58 -16.09 -2.32
N HIS A 81 8.63 -16.09 -3.24
CA HIS A 81 8.82 -15.44 -4.52
C HIS A 81 9.02 -13.94 -4.26
N PRO A 82 10.00 -13.30 -4.93
CA PRO A 82 10.10 -11.86 -4.84
C PRO A 82 8.79 -11.22 -5.34
N PRO A 83 8.42 -10.05 -4.81
CA PRO A 83 7.31 -9.30 -5.38
C PRO A 83 7.54 -9.10 -6.87
N GLN A 84 6.48 -9.30 -7.64
CA GLN A 84 6.43 -9.00 -9.06
C GLN A 84 5.73 -7.66 -9.23
N TYR A 85 6.36 -6.77 -9.99
CA TYR A 85 5.81 -5.45 -10.28
C TYR A 85 5.19 -5.48 -11.68
N ALA A 86 3.94 -5.05 -11.79
CA ALA A 86 3.23 -5.01 -13.06
C ALA A 86 2.63 -3.63 -13.31
N PHE A 87 2.58 -3.24 -14.58
CA PHE A 87 1.88 -2.06 -15.03
C PHE A 87 0.67 -2.47 -15.85
N LEU A 88 -0.49 -1.88 -15.57
CA LEU A 88 -1.72 -2.19 -16.27
C LEU A 88 -2.35 -0.89 -16.80
N ASP A 89 -2.70 -0.89 -18.10
CA ASP A 89 -3.50 0.16 -18.75
C ASP A 89 -4.85 -0.44 -19.20
N ILE A 90 -5.77 0.40 -19.70
CA ILE A 90 -7.13 -0.05 -20.09
C ILE A 90 -7.14 -0.99 -21.31
N TYR A 91 -6.02 -1.13 -22.01
CA TYR A 91 -5.91 -1.92 -23.24
C TYR A 91 -5.23 -3.27 -23.02
N ARG A 92 -4.60 -3.47 -21.86
CA ARG A 92 -3.88 -4.69 -21.52
C ARG A 92 -4.64 -5.51 -20.48
N THR A 93 -4.46 -6.81 -20.57
CA THR A 93 -4.85 -7.77 -19.53
C THR A 93 -3.57 -8.39 -18.98
N LEU A 94 -3.43 -8.38 -17.67
CA LEU A 94 -2.37 -9.11 -17.00
C LEU A 94 -2.81 -10.56 -16.81
N LYS A 95 -2.02 -11.51 -17.31
CA LYS A 95 -2.27 -12.94 -17.10
C LYS A 95 -1.17 -13.54 -16.23
N ILE A 96 -1.56 -14.34 -15.24
CA ILE A 96 -0.69 -14.90 -14.22
C ILE A 96 -0.75 -16.41 -14.32
N ASP A 97 0.42 -17.01 -14.51
CA ASP A 97 0.67 -18.45 -14.42
C ASP A 97 1.43 -18.65 -13.11
N THR A 98 0.72 -19.13 -12.09
CA THR A 98 1.24 -19.22 -10.72
C THR A 98 2.24 -20.37 -10.63
N ASN A 99 1.89 -21.54 -11.16
CA ASN A 99 2.66 -22.78 -10.99
C ASN A 99 3.72 -23.01 -12.09
N LYS A 100 3.81 -22.11 -13.08
CA LYS A 100 4.70 -22.16 -14.26
C LYS A 100 4.47 -23.38 -15.15
N ASP A 101 3.23 -23.86 -15.26
CA ASP A 101 2.88 -25.05 -16.04
C ASP A 101 2.52 -24.75 -17.51
N LEU A 102 2.69 -23.50 -17.95
CA LEU A 102 2.30 -22.98 -19.26
C LEU A 102 0.79 -22.76 -19.44
N THR A 103 0.06 -22.71 -18.34
CA THR A 103 -1.36 -22.36 -18.29
C THR A 103 -1.50 -21.09 -17.45
N TYR A 104 -2.30 -20.14 -17.92
CA TYR A 104 -2.69 -19.02 -17.07
C TYR A 104 -3.75 -19.50 -16.08
N ASP A 105 -3.57 -19.17 -14.80
CA ASP A 105 -4.50 -19.45 -13.71
C ASP A 105 -5.41 -18.25 -13.44
N PHE A 106 -4.90 -17.05 -13.65
CA PHE A 106 -5.62 -15.81 -13.36
C PHE A 106 -5.42 -14.74 -14.42
N GLU A 107 -6.45 -13.92 -14.60
CA GLU A 107 -6.41 -12.69 -15.38
C GLU A 107 -6.85 -11.51 -14.53
N ILE A 108 -6.14 -10.40 -14.69
CA ILE A 108 -6.48 -9.11 -14.09
C ILE A 108 -6.62 -8.11 -15.22
N LYS A 109 -7.82 -7.54 -15.33
CA LYS A 109 -8.14 -6.52 -16.32
C LYS A 109 -8.51 -5.22 -15.62
N MET A 110 -8.04 -4.10 -16.16
CA MET A 110 -8.52 -2.79 -15.74
C MET A 110 -9.70 -2.36 -16.59
N ASP A 111 -10.85 -2.18 -15.96
CA ASP A 111 -12.07 -1.73 -16.65
C ASP A 111 -12.12 -0.21 -16.77
N SER A 112 -11.69 0.50 -15.72
CA SER A 112 -11.56 1.96 -15.69
C SER A 112 -10.70 2.40 -14.51
N PHE A 113 -10.20 3.64 -14.55
CA PHE A 113 -9.51 4.26 -13.42
C PHE A 113 -9.72 5.78 -13.42
N ASP A 114 -9.55 6.39 -12.26
CA ASP A 114 -9.44 7.83 -12.04
C ASP A 114 -8.29 8.11 -11.08
N GLU A 115 -8.03 9.37 -10.74
CA GLU A 115 -6.93 9.76 -9.83
C GLU A 115 -6.99 9.11 -8.43
N LYS A 116 -8.14 8.56 -8.03
CA LYS A 116 -8.37 8.03 -6.68
C LYS A 116 -8.44 6.51 -6.64
N LYS A 117 -8.99 5.89 -7.68
CA LYS A 117 -9.27 4.45 -7.70
C LYS A 117 -9.14 3.82 -9.08
N ALA A 118 -8.87 2.51 -9.07
CA ALA A 118 -8.95 1.65 -10.24
C ALA A 118 -10.05 0.61 -10.06
N ILE A 119 -10.81 0.35 -11.11
CA ILE A 119 -11.79 -0.74 -11.16
C ILE A 119 -11.13 -1.90 -11.91
N LEU A 120 -10.89 -2.98 -11.17
CA LEU A 120 -10.23 -4.18 -11.68
C LEU A 120 -11.19 -5.37 -11.65
N THR A 121 -11.17 -6.13 -12.74
CA THR A 121 -11.78 -7.45 -12.80
C THR A 121 -10.70 -8.52 -12.61
N PHE A 122 -10.88 -9.35 -11.59
CA PHE A 122 -10.07 -10.53 -11.32
C PHE A 122 -10.84 -11.76 -11.77
N THR A 123 -10.24 -12.59 -12.61
CA THR A 123 -10.89 -13.77 -13.18
C THR A 123 -9.96 -14.98 -13.06
N LYS A 124 -10.47 -16.09 -12.53
CA LYS A 124 -9.81 -17.39 -12.60
C LYS A 124 -9.99 -17.95 -14.01
N THR A 125 -8.91 -18.42 -14.62
CA THR A 125 -8.89 -18.97 -15.98
C THR A 125 -8.10 -20.27 -16.02
N ASN A 126 -8.12 -20.94 -17.17
CA ASN A 126 -7.36 -22.16 -17.45
C ASN A 126 -6.97 -22.14 -18.94
N GLU A 127 -6.37 -21.04 -19.36
CA GLU A 127 -6.00 -20.79 -20.75
C GLU A 127 -4.55 -21.22 -21.00
N LYS A 128 -4.35 -22.15 -21.93
CA LYS A 128 -3.00 -22.54 -22.35
C LYS A 128 -2.29 -21.38 -23.04
N LYS A 129 -1.01 -21.19 -22.74
CA LYS A 129 -0.15 -20.24 -23.45
C LYS A 129 0.03 -20.68 -24.90
N GLU A 130 -0.68 -20.05 -25.85
CA GLU A 130 -0.52 -20.31 -27.29
C GLU A 130 0.55 -19.41 -27.93
N GLY A 131 1.79 -19.91 -28.11
CA GLY A 131 2.85 -19.23 -28.89
C GLY A 131 4.12 -18.86 -28.10
N PHE A 132 5.05 -18.14 -28.76
CA PHE A 132 6.25 -17.57 -28.14
C PHE A 132 5.90 -16.22 -27.51
N PHE A 133 5.83 -16.16 -26.18
CA PHE A 133 5.49 -14.93 -25.46
C PHE A 133 6.74 -14.21 -25.00
N THR A 134 6.75 -12.90 -25.20
CA THR A 134 7.61 -11.99 -24.44
C THR A 134 7.07 -12.00 -23.02
N GLU A 135 7.81 -12.60 -22.09
CA GLU A 135 7.58 -12.42 -20.65
C GLU A 135 7.41 -10.93 -20.39
N ILE A 136 6.36 -10.52 -19.67
CA ILE A 136 6.24 -9.13 -19.25
C ILE A 136 7.48 -8.85 -18.41
N ASP A 137 8.34 -7.96 -18.91
CA ASP A 137 9.66 -7.69 -18.33
C ASP A 137 9.49 -7.27 -16.87
N TYR A 138 9.80 -8.20 -15.97
CA TYR A 138 9.70 -8.02 -14.53
C TYR A 138 10.82 -7.09 -14.11
N ASP A 139 10.49 -5.84 -13.76
CA ASP A 139 11.49 -4.97 -13.15
C ASP A 139 11.76 -5.44 -11.71
N THR A 140 12.63 -6.42 -11.55
CA THR A 140 13.07 -6.93 -10.24
C THR A 140 13.92 -5.91 -9.46
N ASN A 141 14.22 -4.75 -10.06
CA ASN A 141 15.09 -3.71 -9.50
C ASN A 141 14.33 -2.47 -9.03
N LYS A 142 13.04 -2.56 -8.71
CA LYS A 142 12.35 -1.49 -7.97
C LYS A 142 12.93 -1.43 -6.55
N ASN A 143 14.02 -0.67 -6.40
CA ASN A 143 14.61 -0.31 -5.13
C ASN A 143 13.57 0.52 -4.36
N ASN A 144 12.74 -0.15 -3.56
CA ASN A 144 11.91 0.47 -2.53
C ASN A 144 12.81 0.94 -1.38
N GLY A 145 13.72 1.86 -1.69
CA GLY A 145 14.46 2.61 -0.69
C GLY A 145 13.48 3.53 0.01
N TYR A 146 12.89 3.06 1.10
CA TYR A 146 12.27 3.93 2.09
C TYR A 146 13.34 4.93 2.53
N ASP A 147 13.32 6.13 1.94
CA ASP A 147 14.27 7.17 2.29
C ASP A 147 13.86 7.74 3.65
N TRP A 148 14.47 7.18 4.70
CA TRP A 148 14.30 7.62 6.08
C TRP A 148 14.60 9.12 6.25
N LYS A 149 15.28 9.76 5.29
CA LYS A 149 15.50 11.20 5.30
C LYS A 149 14.24 11.99 4.99
N THR A 150 13.32 11.46 4.18
CA THR A 150 12.09 12.16 3.76
C THR A 150 11.02 12.16 4.84
N VAL A 151 10.96 11.13 5.68
CA VAL A 151 9.95 10.99 6.75
C VAL A 151 10.55 11.15 8.15
N GLY A 152 11.78 10.66 8.38
CA GLY A 152 12.43 10.70 9.69
C GLY A 152 12.93 12.08 10.09
N ILE A 153 13.44 12.88 9.14
CA ILE A 153 13.95 14.24 9.43
C ILE A 153 12.81 15.17 9.86
N PRO A 154 11.66 15.26 9.16
CA PRO A 154 10.53 16.07 9.63
C PRO A 154 10.03 15.67 11.01
N LEU A 155 9.96 14.36 11.30
CA LEU A 155 9.51 13.85 12.60
C LEU A 155 10.44 14.29 13.73
N ILE A 156 11.76 14.16 13.55
CA ILE A 156 12.76 14.58 14.54
C ILE A 156 12.71 16.09 14.78
N VAL A 157 12.53 16.88 13.71
CA VAL A 157 12.40 18.34 13.80
C VAL A 157 11.13 18.74 14.56
N ILE A 158 10.00 18.08 14.31
CA ILE A 158 8.75 18.31 15.04
C ILE A 158 8.91 17.97 16.52
N VAL A 159 9.50 16.82 16.85
CA VAL A 159 9.76 16.42 18.25
C VAL A 159 10.68 17.42 18.95
N ALA A 160 11.76 17.86 18.29
CA ALA A 160 12.68 18.86 18.83
C ALA A 160 11.98 20.21 19.07
N LEU A 161 11.15 20.68 18.13
CA LEU A 161 10.35 21.91 18.29
C LEU A 161 9.38 21.82 19.46
N VAL A 162 8.72 20.68 19.65
CA VAL A 162 7.84 20.43 20.80
C VAL A 162 8.62 20.49 22.10
N ILE A 163 9.81 19.87 22.17
CA ILE A 163 10.68 19.92 23.36
C ILE A 163 11.12 21.36 23.66
N VAL A 164 11.58 22.11 22.65
CA VAL A 164 11.98 23.51 22.80
C VAL A 164 10.82 24.37 23.30
N LEU A 165 9.62 24.18 22.74
CA LEU A 165 8.41 24.89 23.17
C LEU A 165 8.08 24.58 24.64
N LEU A 166 8.16 23.29 25.04
CA LEU A 166 7.92 22.86 26.42
C LEU A 166 8.93 23.46 27.40
N VAL A 167 10.22 23.50 27.03
CA VAL A 167 11.30 24.11 27.84
C VAL A 167 11.08 25.62 27.98
N PHE A 168 10.77 26.30 26.87
CA PHE A 168 10.48 27.73 26.87
C PHE A 168 9.26 28.06 27.75
N LEU A 169 8.18 27.29 27.63
CA LEU A 169 7.00 27.42 28.47
C LEU A 169 7.34 27.22 29.95
N ASN A 170 8.10 26.16 30.27
CA ASN A 170 8.49 25.87 31.66
C ASN A 170 9.29 27.02 32.28
N ASN A 171 10.26 27.57 31.53
CA ASN A 171 11.08 28.70 31.97
C ASN A 171 10.27 30.00 32.11
N TYR A 172 9.37 30.29 31.17
CA TYR A 172 8.45 31.43 31.26
C TYR A 172 7.54 31.33 32.50
N LEU A 173 7.04 30.12 32.79
CA LEU A 173 6.18 29.86 33.94
C LEU A 173 6.92 29.91 35.29
N ARG A 174 8.20 29.50 35.34
CA ARG A 174 9.06 29.65 36.52
C ARG A 174 9.36 31.12 36.82
N LYS A 175 9.67 31.93 35.79
CA LYS A 175 9.87 33.38 35.96
C LYS A 175 8.64 34.09 36.52
N ARG A 176 7.42 33.70 36.09
CA ARG A 176 6.17 34.26 36.64
C ARG A 176 5.84 33.83 38.07
N LYS A 177 6.41 32.73 38.58
CA LYS A 177 6.20 32.27 39.97
C LYS A 177 7.18 32.90 40.97
N GLY A 178 8.15 33.69 40.51
CA GLY A 178 9.13 34.38 41.35
C GLY A 178 8.69 35.73 41.91
N ILE A 179 7.39 35.91 42.23
CA ILE A 179 6.90 37.04 43.02
C ILE A 179 5.77 36.54 43.92
N TYR A 180 6.11 35.84 45.01
CA TYR A 180 5.39 35.89 46.27
C TYR A 180 6.42 35.50 47.34
N TYR A 181 6.92 36.52 48.04
CA TYR A 181 7.48 36.37 49.39
C TYR A 181 6.41 35.79 50.31
#